data_AF-A0A942ND80-F1
#
_entry.id   AF-A0A942ND80-F1
#
_cell.length_a   1.000
_cell.length_b   1.000
_cell.length_c   1.000
_cell.angle_alpha   90.00
_cell.angle_beta   90.00
_cell.angle_gamma   90.00
#
_symmetry.space_group_name_H-M   'P 1'
#
loop_
_entity.id
_entity.type
_entity.pdbx_description
1 polymer ?
#
loop_
_entity_poly.entity_id
_entity_poly.type
_entity_poly.pdbx_seq_one_letter_code
_entity_poly.pdbx_strand_id
1 'polypeptide(L)'
;PQLNKQFIYRYIGYETETSIQRNQYVKVQYGKYMLPHPAVLERLASNNREVTAYYVPDEDGAINEVYLYQKGEFICTCERLDEYNEAKGERTDFDEAAKLKQDKYVAMFDKFVGVDEFAKLEIVKKQTSEVMPARVIKPAAAEVCQEPATDYAQKALDDFFN
;
A
#
# COMPACT_ATOMS: atom_id res chain seq x y z
N PRO A 1 11.88 -14.42 40.31
CA PRO A 1 11.27 -13.57 39.25
C PRO A 1 12.11 -13.63 37.97
N GLN A 2 11.58 -14.23 36.90
CA GLN A 2 12.26 -14.28 35.61
C GLN A 2 12.11 -12.91 34.95
N LEU A 3 13.23 -12.26 34.62
CA LEU A 3 13.23 -10.90 34.11
C LEU A 3 12.87 -10.92 32.62
N ASN A 4 11.82 -10.20 32.23
CA ASN A 4 11.35 -10.15 30.85
C ASN A 4 12.20 -9.19 30.01
N LYS A 5 13.00 -9.73 29.09
CA LYS A 5 13.91 -8.96 28.20
C LYS A 5 13.21 -7.81 27.45
N GLN A 6 11.96 -8.04 27.04
CA GLN A 6 11.10 -7.07 26.33
C GLN A 6 11.03 -5.71 27.04
N PHE A 7 10.83 -5.71 28.36
CA PHE A 7 10.72 -4.48 29.14
C PHE A 7 12.08 -3.85 29.36
N ILE A 8 13.10 -4.67 29.65
CA ILE A 8 14.46 -4.19 29.85
C ILE A 8 14.93 -3.41 28.62
N TYR A 9 14.83 -4.01 27.44
CA TYR A 9 15.36 -3.42 26.21
C TYR A 9 14.64 -2.13 25.83
N ARG A 10 13.38 -1.98 26.25
CA ARG A 10 12.66 -0.71 26.10
C ARG A 10 13.24 0.42 26.94
N TYR A 11 13.72 0.12 28.16
CA TYR A 11 14.22 1.14 29.08
C TYR A 11 15.73 1.40 28.98
N ILE A 12 16.52 0.38 28.64
CA ILE A 12 17.99 0.48 28.60
C ILE A 12 18.60 0.20 27.23
N GLY A 13 17.82 -0.33 26.29
CA GLY A 13 18.31 -0.69 24.96
C GLY A 13 18.34 0.51 24.01
N TYR A 14 18.83 0.25 22.80
CA TYR A 14 18.80 1.20 21.70
C TYR A 14 17.45 1.13 21.00
N GLU A 15 16.96 2.28 20.57
CA GLU A 15 15.77 2.39 19.75
C GLU A 15 16.14 2.73 18.30
N THR A 16 15.33 2.26 17.36
CA THR A 16 15.43 2.64 15.96
C THR A 16 14.03 2.67 15.36
N GLU A 17 13.65 3.81 14.79
CA GLU A 17 12.41 3.95 14.03
C GLU A 17 12.55 3.26 12.68
N THR A 18 11.64 2.32 12.42
CA THR A 18 11.71 1.47 11.23
C THR A 18 10.31 1.18 10.72
N SER A 19 10.22 0.51 9.59
CA SER A 19 8.95 0.07 9.03
C SER A 19 8.99 -1.41 8.65
N ILE A 20 7.84 -2.05 8.76
CA ILE A 20 7.67 -3.43 8.31
C ILE A 20 7.65 -3.45 6.77
N GLN A 21 8.58 -4.22 6.20
CA GLN A 21 8.76 -4.38 4.77
C GLN A 21 8.22 -5.73 4.31
N ARG A 22 7.55 -5.71 3.14
CA ARG A 22 6.99 -6.91 2.48
C ARG A 22 6.07 -7.74 3.40
N ASN A 23 5.54 -7.12 4.45
CA ASN A 23 4.76 -7.81 5.49
C ASN A 23 5.49 -9.02 6.12
N GLN A 24 6.84 -9.01 6.12
CA GLN A 24 7.65 -10.16 6.50
C GLN A 24 8.78 -9.81 7.47
N TYR A 25 9.44 -8.66 7.30
CA TYR A 25 10.63 -8.35 8.08
C TYR A 25 10.80 -6.85 8.34
N VAL A 26 11.66 -6.52 9.30
CA VAL A 26 12.11 -5.16 9.62
C VAL A 26 13.62 -5.06 9.41
N LYS A 27 14.12 -3.87 9.08
CA LYS A 27 15.56 -3.61 8.96
C LYS A 27 16.05 -2.78 10.14
N VAL A 28 17.01 -3.31 10.89
CA VAL A 28 17.64 -2.62 12.03
C VAL A 28 19.15 -2.77 11.89
N GLN A 29 19.89 -1.66 11.93
CA GLN A 29 21.36 -1.66 11.80
C GLN A 29 21.86 -2.54 10.63
N TYR A 30 21.30 -2.32 9.43
CA TYR A 30 21.59 -3.07 8.20
C TYR A 30 21.20 -4.56 8.21
N GLY A 31 20.87 -5.15 9.36
CA GLY A 31 20.33 -6.50 9.49
C GLY A 31 18.84 -6.58 9.18
N LYS A 32 18.39 -7.71 8.65
CA LYS A 32 16.96 -8.03 8.45
C LYS A 32 16.50 -8.92 9.60
N TYR A 33 15.32 -8.64 10.14
CA TYR A 33 14.71 -9.40 11.23
C TYR A 33 13.32 -9.85 10.84
N MET A 34 13.08 -11.15 10.84
CA MET A 34 11.84 -11.74 10.37
C MET A 34 10.77 -11.69 11.46
N LEU A 35 9.54 -11.39 11.04
CA LEU A 35 8.36 -11.50 11.90
C LEU A 35 8.10 -12.98 12.23
N PRO A 36 7.61 -13.30 13.45
CA PRO A 36 7.39 -14.68 13.84
C PRO A 36 6.14 -15.28 13.17
N HIS A 37 5.11 -14.46 12.91
CA HIS A 37 3.84 -14.92 12.33
C HIS A 37 3.12 -13.79 11.57
N PRO A 38 2.40 -14.07 10.48
CA PRO A 38 1.66 -13.04 9.72
C PRO A 38 0.55 -12.33 10.51
N ALA A 39 -0.10 -13.02 11.45
CA ALA A 39 -1.15 -12.44 12.31
C ALA A 39 -0.69 -11.24 13.16
N VAL A 40 0.62 -11.04 13.31
CA VAL A 40 1.18 -9.86 13.97
C VAL A 40 0.74 -8.56 13.27
N LEU A 41 0.48 -8.61 11.97
CA LEU A 41 0.04 -7.47 11.17
C LEU A 41 -1.33 -6.93 11.61
N GLU A 42 -2.19 -7.76 12.18
CA GLU A 42 -3.51 -7.35 12.68
C GLU A 42 -3.42 -6.48 13.93
N ARG A 43 -2.32 -6.58 14.69
CA ARG A 43 -2.08 -5.80 15.91
C ARG A 43 -1.61 -4.38 15.61
N LEU A 44 -1.21 -4.12 14.37
CA LEU A 44 -0.74 -2.80 13.97
C LEU A 44 -1.91 -1.83 13.87
N ALA A 45 -1.62 -0.55 14.11
CA ALA A 45 -2.55 0.52 13.83
C ALA A 45 -2.94 0.51 12.34
N SER A 46 -4.24 0.75 12.09
CA SER A 46 -4.77 0.77 10.73
C SER A 46 -3.96 1.70 9.82
N ASN A 47 -3.61 1.19 8.64
CA ASN A 47 -2.81 1.87 7.63
C ASN A 47 -1.44 2.39 8.12
N ASN A 48 -0.89 1.84 9.21
CA ASN A 48 0.42 2.24 9.73
C ASN A 48 1.36 1.04 9.94
N ARG A 49 2.46 1.03 9.18
CA ARG A 49 3.53 0.01 9.23
C ARG A 49 4.80 0.48 9.94
N GLU A 50 4.81 1.72 10.43
CA GLU A 50 5.91 2.28 11.19
C GLU A 50 5.90 1.72 12.61
N VAL A 51 7.06 1.27 13.04
CA VAL A 51 7.29 0.59 14.31
C VAL A 51 8.61 1.06 14.92
N THR A 52 8.66 1.09 16.24
CA THR A 52 9.89 1.37 16.98
C THR A 52 10.50 0.03 17.39
N ALA A 53 11.72 -0.22 16.93
CA ALA A 53 12.49 -1.42 17.25
C ALA A 53 13.41 -1.15 18.43
N TYR A 54 13.35 -2.01 19.46
CA TYR A 54 14.24 -1.98 20.61
C TYR A 54 15.14 -3.20 20.63
N TYR A 55 16.44 -2.99 20.85
CA TYR A 55 17.44 -4.06 20.86
C TYR A 55 18.65 -3.68 21.70
N VAL A 56 19.41 -4.71 22.09
CA VAL A 56 20.72 -4.57 22.72
C VAL A 56 21.71 -5.38 21.88
N PRO A 57 22.72 -4.75 21.27
CA PRO A 57 23.78 -5.47 20.58
C PRO A 57 24.65 -6.22 21.58
N ASP A 58 25.20 -7.36 21.16
CA ASP A 58 26.19 -8.13 21.91
C ASP A 58 27.58 -7.46 21.86
N GLU A 59 28.58 -8.04 22.55
CA GLU A 59 29.96 -7.53 22.56
C GLU A 59 30.55 -7.36 21.14
N ASP A 60 30.19 -8.25 20.22
CA ASP A 60 30.60 -8.21 18.81
C ASP A 60 29.78 -7.24 17.94
N GLY A 61 28.81 -6.52 18.53
CA GLY A 61 27.87 -5.66 17.82
C GLY A 61 26.74 -6.41 17.11
N ALA A 62 26.70 -7.75 17.22
CA ALA A 62 25.65 -8.57 16.64
C ALA A 62 24.33 -8.42 17.43
N ILE A 63 23.21 -8.30 16.72
CA ILE A 63 21.89 -8.21 17.32
C ILE A 63 21.15 -9.51 16.98
N ASN A 64 20.82 -10.29 18.01
CA ASN A 64 20.18 -11.59 17.84
C ASN A 64 18.64 -11.47 17.73
N GLU A 65 18.08 -10.61 18.56
CA GLU A 65 16.63 -10.42 18.70
C GLU A 65 16.29 -8.93 18.73
N VAL A 66 15.17 -8.58 18.10
CA VAL A 66 14.62 -7.23 18.09
C VAL A 66 13.18 -7.27 18.60
N TYR A 67 12.82 -6.32 19.45
CA TYR A 67 11.49 -6.21 20.01
C TYR A 67 10.75 -5.03 19.36
N LEU A 68 9.63 -5.31 18.71
CA LEU A 68 8.85 -4.29 18.00
C LEU A 68 7.75 -3.74 18.89
N TYR A 69 7.64 -2.42 18.88
CA TYR A 69 6.59 -1.68 19.56
C TYR A 69 5.93 -0.69 18.61
N GLN A 70 4.66 -0.41 18.85
CA GLN A 70 3.94 0.66 18.17
C GLN A 70 3.11 1.41 19.21
N LYS A 71 3.22 2.75 19.24
CA LYS A 71 2.52 3.60 20.24
C LYS A 71 2.73 3.17 21.70
N GLY A 72 3.88 2.54 22.00
CA GLY A 72 4.20 2.03 23.33
C GLY A 72 3.62 0.66 23.68
N GLU A 73 2.89 0.01 22.76
CA GLU A 73 2.39 -1.36 22.88
C GLU A 73 3.36 -2.35 22.24
N PHE A 74 3.56 -3.50 22.88
CA PHE A 74 4.41 -4.57 22.37
C PHE A 74 3.69 -5.36 21.28
N ILE A 75 4.32 -5.48 20.11
CA ILE A 75 3.74 -6.14 18.95
C ILE A 75 4.25 -7.58 18.86
N CYS A 76 5.57 -7.75 18.71
CA CYS A 76 6.21 -9.06 18.60
C CYS A 76 7.73 -8.99 18.82
N THR A 77 8.34 -10.17 19.00
CA THR A 77 9.79 -10.37 18.93
C THR A 77 10.16 -10.89 17.56
N CYS A 78 11.20 -10.32 16.95
CA CYS A 78 11.72 -10.71 15.66
C CYS A 78 13.12 -11.30 15.83
N GLU A 79 13.35 -12.43 15.16
CA GLU A 79 14.67 -13.06 15.07
C GLU A 79 15.42 -12.55 13.85
N ARG A 80 16.75 -12.59 13.90
CA ARG A 80 17.59 -12.27 12.76
C ARG A 80 17.28 -13.21 11.59
N LEU A 81 17.11 -12.64 10.41
CA LEU A 81 16.89 -13.38 9.18
C LEU A 81 18.23 -13.84 8.61
N ASP A 82 18.39 -15.16 8.53
CA ASP A 82 19.55 -15.80 7.90
C ASP A 82 19.47 -15.62 6.37
N GLU A 83 20.59 -15.24 5.76
CA GLU A 83 20.74 -15.18 4.31
C GLU A 83 21.19 -16.55 3.78
N TYR A 84 20.79 -16.90 2.56
CA TYR A 84 21.15 -18.15 1.93
C TYR A 84 21.66 -17.93 0.50
N ASN A 85 22.55 -18.80 0.01
CA ASN A 85 22.98 -18.74 -1.38
C ASN A 85 21.87 -19.20 -2.34
N GLU A 86 21.54 -18.38 -3.34
CA GLU A 86 20.52 -18.73 -4.33
C GLU A 86 21.00 -19.83 -5.29
N ALA A 87 22.31 -19.91 -5.54
CA ALA A 87 22.93 -20.90 -6.42
C ALA A 87 22.88 -22.30 -5.80
N LYS A 88 22.01 -23.18 -6.33
CA LYS A 88 21.78 -24.52 -5.78
C LYS A 88 23.05 -25.39 -5.67
N GLY A 89 24.03 -25.20 -6.55
CA GLY A 89 25.27 -25.99 -6.57
C GLY A 89 26.24 -25.68 -5.43
N GLU A 90 26.09 -24.53 -4.77
CA GLU A 90 26.97 -24.04 -3.70
C GLU A 90 26.27 -23.99 -2.34
N ARG A 91 25.01 -24.43 -2.27
CA ARG A 91 24.23 -24.43 -1.02
C ARG A 91 24.83 -25.42 -0.03
N THR A 92 25.01 -24.94 1.19
CA THR A 92 25.36 -25.74 2.36
C THR A 92 24.09 -26.08 3.15
N ASP A 93 24.16 -27.05 4.05
CA ASP A 93 23.05 -27.42 4.94
C ASP A 93 22.47 -26.23 5.73
N PHE A 94 23.30 -25.23 6.08
CA PHE A 94 22.86 -23.99 6.72
C PHE A 94 21.95 -23.14 5.81
N ASP A 95 22.27 -23.06 4.52
CA ASP A 95 21.47 -22.35 3.52
C ASP A 95 20.09 -23.01 3.36
N GLU A 96 20.05 -24.35 3.38
CA GLU A 96 18.80 -25.11 3.29
C GLU A 96 17.91 -24.87 4.50
N ALA A 97 18.50 -24.85 5.71
CA ALA A 97 17.77 -24.55 6.93
C ALA A 97 17.21 -23.11 6.94
N ALA A 98 18.02 -22.12 6.52
CA ALA A 98 17.61 -20.73 6.39
C ALA A 98 16.46 -20.58 5.38
N LYS A 99 16.61 -21.19 4.20
CA LYS A 99 15.56 -21.22 3.17
C LYS A 99 14.28 -21.87 3.70
N LEU A 100 14.38 -23.00 4.41
CA LEU A 100 13.21 -23.68 4.97
C LEU A 100 12.47 -22.81 5.98
N LYS A 101 13.18 -22.04 6.83
CA LYS A 101 12.54 -21.07 7.75
C LYS A 101 11.77 -20.00 6.97
N GLN A 102 12.36 -19.46 5.91
CA GLN A 102 11.72 -18.44 5.08
C GLN A 102 10.51 -19.00 4.33
N ASP A 103 10.64 -20.18 3.72
CA ASP A 103 9.56 -20.86 2.99
C ASP A 103 8.39 -21.21 3.94
N LYS A 104 8.67 -21.56 5.21
CA LYS A 104 7.64 -21.77 6.26
C LYS A 104 6.83 -20.50 6.51
N TYR A 105 7.48 -19.34 6.61
CA TYR A 105 6.78 -18.08 6.82
C TYR A 105 5.87 -17.76 5.63
N VAL A 106 6.37 -17.92 4.41
CA VAL A 106 5.58 -17.71 3.18
C VAL A 106 4.34 -18.62 3.18
N ALA A 107 4.51 -19.90 3.47
CA ALA A 107 3.38 -20.83 3.53
C ALA A 107 2.35 -20.47 4.63
N MET A 108 2.80 -19.92 5.76
CA MET A 108 1.89 -19.39 6.79
C MET A 108 1.14 -18.15 6.30
N PHE A 109 1.83 -17.24 5.61
CA PHE A 109 1.23 -16.03 5.05
C PHE A 109 0.21 -16.36 3.95
N ASP A 110 0.52 -17.27 3.04
CA ASP A 110 -0.38 -17.70 1.97
C ASP A 110 -1.68 -18.29 2.55
N LYS A 111 -1.56 -19.10 3.61
CA LYS A 111 -2.72 -19.61 4.35
C LYS A 111 -3.49 -18.48 5.01
N PHE A 112 -2.80 -17.56 5.69
CA PHE A 112 -3.42 -16.44 6.36
C PHE A 112 -4.24 -15.57 5.40
N VAL A 113 -3.72 -15.28 4.20
CA VAL A 113 -4.44 -14.51 3.17
C VAL A 113 -5.53 -15.33 2.48
N GLY A 114 -5.30 -16.63 2.26
CA GLY A 114 -6.24 -17.51 1.56
C GLY A 114 -7.42 -17.99 2.40
N VAL A 115 -7.41 -17.81 3.72
CA VAL A 115 -8.47 -18.25 4.64
C VAL A 115 -9.64 -17.25 4.71
N ASP A 116 -9.46 -16.02 4.24
CA ASP A 116 -10.60 -15.12 4.05
C ASP A 116 -11.48 -15.67 2.91
N GLU A 117 -12.61 -16.27 3.29
CA GLU A 117 -13.71 -16.68 2.42
C GLU A 117 -14.31 -15.45 1.71
N PHE A 118 -13.59 -14.86 0.76
CA PHE A 118 -14.14 -13.81 -0.06
C PHE A 118 -15.28 -14.42 -0.88
N ALA A 119 -16.50 -13.92 -0.66
CA ALA A 119 -17.63 -14.29 -1.49
C ALA A 119 -17.27 -14.04 -2.96
N LYS A 120 -17.45 -15.05 -3.81
CA LYS A 120 -17.16 -14.97 -5.24
C LYS A 120 -17.85 -13.73 -5.83
N LEU A 121 -17.06 -12.79 -6.31
CA LEU A 121 -17.58 -11.57 -6.93
C LEU A 121 -18.26 -11.95 -8.25
N GLU A 122 -19.57 -11.77 -8.32
CA GLU A 122 -20.32 -11.86 -9.57
C GLU A 122 -20.41 -10.49 -10.23
N ILE A 123 -20.15 -10.44 -11.53
CA ILE A 123 -20.31 -9.22 -12.31
C ILE A 123 -21.81 -8.98 -12.50
N VAL A 124 -22.35 -7.98 -11.78
CA VAL A 124 -23.74 -7.56 -11.97
C VAL A 124 -23.90 -7.03 -13.40
N LYS A 125 -24.77 -7.67 -14.18
CA LYS A 125 -25.08 -7.22 -15.55
C LYS A 125 -25.66 -5.81 -15.50
N LYS A 126 -25.10 -4.91 -16.30
CA LYS A 126 -25.59 -3.53 -16.46
C LYS A 126 -27.06 -3.58 -16.88
N GLN A 127 -27.95 -3.08 -16.04
CA GLN A 127 -29.34 -2.86 -16.41
C GLN A 127 -29.37 -1.72 -17.42
N THR A 128 -29.51 -2.06 -18.70
CA THR A 128 -29.86 -1.08 -19.73
C THR A 128 -31.31 -0.68 -19.47
N SER A 129 -31.53 0.44 -18.78
CA SER A 129 -32.83 1.09 -18.78
C SER A 129 -33.16 1.46 -20.23
N GLU A 130 -34.29 0.99 -20.75
CA GLU A 130 -34.77 1.38 -22.06
C GLU A 130 -34.85 2.91 -22.13
N VAL A 131 -33.99 3.50 -22.95
CA VAL A 131 -34.05 4.93 -23.22
C VAL A 131 -35.36 5.18 -23.97
N MET A 132 -36.34 5.78 -23.29
CA MET A 132 -37.56 6.23 -23.94
C MET A 132 -37.16 7.13 -25.13
N PRO A 133 -37.75 6.96 -26.33
CA PRO A 133 -37.35 7.75 -27.48
C PRO A 133 -37.60 9.23 -27.19
N ALA A 134 -36.55 10.03 -27.34
CA ALA A 134 -36.64 11.48 -27.19
C ALA A 134 -37.71 12.03 -28.14
N ARG A 135 -38.69 12.78 -27.60
CA ARG A 135 -39.70 13.46 -28.41
C ARG A 135 -39.00 14.51 -29.27
N VAL A 136 -38.85 14.23 -30.55
CA VAL A 136 -38.31 15.20 -31.52
C VAL A 136 -39.33 16.34 -31.65
N ILE A 137 -39.02 17.48 -31.02
CA ILE A 137 -39.74 18.72 -31.24
C ILE A 137 -39.28 19.24 -32.59
N LYS A 138 -40.16 19.32 -33.59
CA LYS A 138 -39.85 20.01 -34.85
C LYS A 138 -39.59 21.49 -34.52
N PRO A 139 -38.44 22.08 -34.87
CA PRO A 139 -38.22 23.49 -34.68
C PRO A 139 -39.25 24.26 -35.53
N ALA A 140 -39.98 25.18 -34.90
CA ALA A 140 -40.80 26.14 -35.63
C ALA A 140 -39.86 27.02 -36.46
N ALA A 141 -40.16 27.19 -37.74
CA ALA A 141 -39.38 28.06 -38.62
C ALA A 141 -39.39 29.48 -38.04
N ALA A 142 -38.22 30.00 -37.70
CA ALA A 142 -38.07 31.39 -37.30
C ALA A 142 -38.41 32.27 -38.51
N GLU A 143 -39.32 33.23 -38.33
CA GLU A 143 -39.54 34.29 -39.31
C GLU A 143 -38.25 35.11 -39.43
N VAL A 144 -37.65 35.08 -40.61
CA VAL A 144 -36.45 35.87 -40.92
C VAL A 144 -36.88 37.33 -40.97
N CYS A 145 -36.55 38.12 -39.94
CA CYS A 145 -36.61 39.56 -40.01
C CYS A 145 -35.56 40.04 -41.03
N GLN A 146 -35.98 40.31 -42.27
CA GLN A 146 -35.12 40.93 -43.26
C GLN A 146 -34.92 42.39 -42.86
N GLU A 147 -33.70 42.78 -42.50
CA GLU A 147 -33.34 44.20 -42.42
C GLU A 147 -33.50 44.83 -43.80
N PRO A 148 -34.08 46.04 -43.92
CA PRO A 148 -34.24 46.67 -45.21
C PRO A 148 -32.85 46.88 -45.84
N ALA A 149 -32.69 46.44 -47.09
CA ALA A 149 -31.44 46.60 -47.83
C ALA A 149 -31.15 48.10 -48.00
N THR A 150 -30.26 48.64 -47.16
CA THR A 150 -29.75 50.00 -47.33
C THR A 150 -28.72 50.00 -48.44
N ASP A 151 -28.98 50.73 -49.52
CA ASP A 151 -28.01 50.97 -50.58
C ASP A 151 -26.92 51.92 -50.07
N TYR A 152 -25.79 51.34 -49.66
CA TYR A 152 -24.66 52.08 -49.12
C TYR A 152 -24.01 53.01 -50.15
N ALA A 153 -24.20 52.78 -51.45
CA ALA A 153 -23.63 53.63 -52.49
C ALA A 153 -24.29 55.02 -52.52
N GLN A 154 -25.61 55.09 -52.31
CA GLN A 154 -26.32 56.37 -52.23
C GLN A 154 -25.98 57.13 -50.95
N LYS A 155 -25.93 56.44 -49.80
CA LYS A 155 -25.50 57.05 -48.52
C LYS A 155 -24.10 57.66 -48.61
N ALA A 156 -23.18 57.00 -49.32
CA ALA A 156 -21.82 57.52 -49.49
C ALA A 156 -21.76 58.80 -50.35
N LEU A 157 -22.66 58.96 -51.33
CA LEU A 157 -22.76 60.19 -52.12
C LEU A 157 -23.42 61.33 -51.32
N ASP A 158 -24.48 61.02 -50.56
CA ASP A 158 -25.17 61.99 -49.72
C ASP A 158 -24.29 62.52 -48.57
N ASP A 159 -23.39 61.70 -48.03
CA ASP A 159 -22.39 62.12 -47.04
C ASP A 159 -21.23 62.94 -47.65
N PHE A 160 -20.99 62.87 -48.98
CA PHE A 160 -19.87 63.56 -49.63
C PHE A 160 -20.22 64.99 -50.07
N PHE A 161 -21.50 65.29 -50.30
CA PHE A 161 -21.96 66.62 -50.75
C PHE A 161 -22.69 67.44 -49.65
N ASN A 162 -22.76 66.94 -48.42
CA ASN A 162 -23.17 67.68 -47.21
C ASN A 162 -21.96 68.15 -46.40
#